data_AF-A0A6P2ZUK5-F1
#
_entry.id   AF-A0A6P2ZUK5-F1
#
_cell.length_a   1.000
_cell.length_b   1.000
_cell.length_c   1.000
_cell.angle_alpha   90.00
_cell.angle_beta   90.00
_cell.angle_gamma   90.00
#
_symmetry.space_group_name_H-M   'P 1'
#
loop_
_entity.id
_entity.type
_entity.pdbx_description
1 polymer ?
#
loop_
_entity_poly.entity_id
_entity_poly.type
_entity_poly.pdbx_seq_one_letter_code
_entity_poly.pdbx_strand_id
1 'polypeptide(L)'
;MILYSSSPVQQLVGVAYIDRIEERDPNGLWDLAQVYGGGLDRDELIGYFHGKSRAYGILIDHVRVARSTVDPKELFADFRPPQSFQYLSPDEFSLVMARLFPGE
;
A
#
# COMPACT_ATOMS: atom_id res chain seq x y z
N MET A 1 -1.41 7.06 -1.21
CA MET A 1 -0.56 5.92 -1.59
C MET A 1 -1.22 5.17 -2.74
N ILE A 2 -0.55 5.05 -3.89
CA ILE A 2 -1.05 4.21 -4.99
C ILE A 2 -0.77 2.73 -4.64
N LEU A 3 -1.77 1.88 -4.85
CA LEU A 3 -1.73 0.46 -4.51
C LEU A 3 -1.37 -0.37 -5.75
N TYR A 4 -0.27 -1.11 -5.66
CA TYR A 4 0.10 -2.15 -6.62
C TYR A 4 -0.28 -3.52 -6.06
N SER A 5 -1.10 -4.27 -6.80
CA SER A 5 -1.41 -5.67 -6.51
C SER A 5 -0.36 -6.55 -7.18
N SER A 6 0.29 -7.42 -6.40
CA SER A 6 1.32 -8.33 -6.88
C SER A 6 0.74 -9.49 -7.71
N SER A 7 1.57 -10.48 -8.06
CA SER A 7 1.14 -11.66 -8.83
C SER A 7 -0.04 -12.37 -8.16
N PRO A 8 -1.05 -12.85 -8.91
CA PRO A 8 -1.14 -12.87 -10.38
C PRO A 8 -1.74 -11.61 -11.02
N VAL A 9 -2.18 -10.63 -10.23
CA VAL A 9 -2.87 -9.44 -10.75
C VAL A 9 -1.89 -8.52 -11.47
N GLN A 10 -0.79 -8.14 -10.80
CA GLN A 10 0.28 -7.30 -11.36
C GLN A 10 -0.20 -5.94 -11.91
N GLN A 11 -1.15 -5.29 -11.24
CA GLN A 11 -1.73 -4.01 -11.66
C GLN A 11 -1.68 -2.97 -10.54
N LEU A 12 -1.70 -1.69 -10.92
CA LEU A 12 -2.13 -0.60 -10.04
C LEU A 12 -3.66 -0.66 -9.92
N VAL A 13 -4.19 -0.70 -8.69
CA VAL A 13 -5.60 -1.06 -8.41
C VAL A 13 -6.40 0.00 -7.65
N GLY A 14 -5.74 1.06 -7.18
CA GLY A 14 -6.42 2.11 -6.43
C GLY A 14 -5.47 2.98 -5.64
N VAL A 15 -6.05 3.80 -4.76
CA VAL A 15 -5.33 4.74 -3.90
C VAL A 15 -5.85 4.64 -2.48
N ALA A 16 -4.94 4.45 -1.52
CA ALA A 16 -5.23 4.58 -0.10
C ALA A 16 -4.81 5.97 0.41
N TYR A 17 -5.67 6.60 1.20
CA TYR A 17 -5.41 7.87 1.87
C TYR A 17 -4.95 7.56 3.29
N ILE A 18 -3.77 8.06 3.64
CA ILE A 18 -3.14 7.80 4.94
C ILE A 18 -3.69 8.83 5.91
N ASP A 19 -4.23 8.37 7.04
CA ASP A 19 -4.56 9.22 8.18
C ASP A 19 -3.28 9.57 8.94
N ARG A 20 -2.63 8.54 9.50
CA ARG A 20 -1.42 8.68 10.30
C ARG A 20 -0.54 7.44 10.29
N ILE A 21 0.67 7.60 10.80
CA ILE A 21 1.64 6.53 11.01
C ILE A 21 1.83 6.37 12.52
N GLU A 22 1.78 5.13 13.00
CA GLU A 22 1.96 4.78 14.42
C GLU A 22 3.20 3.91 14.58
N GLU A 23 4.16 4.34 15.39
CA GLU A 23 5.31 3.51 15.82
C GLU A 23 4.92 2.74 17.09
N ARG A 24 5.04 1.41 17.04
CA ARG A 24 4.75 0.50 18.16
C ARG A 24 5.80 -0.61 18.23
N ASP A 25 5.73 -1.44 19.25
CA ASP A 25 6.32 -2.77 19.16
C ASP A 25 5.37 -3.74 18.42
N PRO A 26 5.80 -4.96 18.06
CA PRO A 26 4.94 -5.91 17.32
C PRO A 26 3.63 -6.28 18.03
N ASN A 27 3.61 -6.35 19.36
CA ASN A 27 2.37 -6.63 20.10
C ASN A 27 1.44 -5.41 20.10
N GLY A 28 1.99 -4.21 20.27
CA GLY A 28 1.23 -2.98 20.17
C GLY A 28 0.65 -2.73 18.77
N LEU A 29 1.34 -3.19 17.71
CA LEU A 29 0.79 -3.16 16.35
C LEU A 29 -0.34 -4.17 16.18
N TRP A 30 -0.24 -5.35 16.80
CA TRP A 30 -1.34 -6.32 16.84
C TRP A 30 -2.57 -5.75 17.54
N ASP A 31 -2.40 -5.05 18.67
CA ASP A 31 -3.51 -4.40 19.36
C ASP A 31 -4.21 -3.37 18.47
N LEU A 32 -3.45 -2.58 17.69
CA LEU A 32 -4.02 -1.68 16.70
C LEU A 32 -4.80 -2.44 15.61
N ALA A 33 -4.25 -3.53 15.09
CA ALA A 33 -4.91 -4.35 14.07
C ALA A 33 -6.22 -4.98 14.59
N GLN A 34 -6.31 -5.30 15.88
CA GLN A 34 -7.57 -5.79 16.48
C GLN A 34 -8.64 -4.69 16.58
N VAL A 35 -8.24 -3.43 16.76
CA VAL A 35 -9.16 -2.29 16.87
C VAL A 35 -9.63 -1.81 15.49
N TYR A 36 -8.69 -1.61 14.56
CA TYR A 36 -8.96 -0.98 13.27
C TYR A 36 -9.10 -1.98 12.11
N GLY A 37 -8.83 -3.25 12.38
CA GLY A 37 -8.72 -4.28 11.36
C GLY A 37 -7.30 -4.41 10.80
N GLY A 38 -7.08 -5.53 10.12
CA GLY A 38 -5.83 -5.88 9.46
C GLY A 38 -6.08 -7.00 8.46
N GLY A 39 -5.04 -7.38 7.71
CA GLY A 39 -5.11 -8.45 6.70
C GLY A 39 -4.35 -9.73 7.06
N LEU A 40 -3.80 -9.80 8.28
CA LEU A 40 -2.94 -10.88 8.75
C LEU A 40 -3.46 -11.42 10.08
N ASP A 41 -3.19 -12.68 10.34
CA ASP A 41 -3.33 -13.22 11.69
C ASP A 41 -2.16 -12.78 12.59
N ARG A 42 -2.27 -13.12 13.88
CA ARG A 42 -1.28 -12.71 14.88
C ARG A 42 0.08 -13.33 14.62
N ASP A 43 0.13 -14.60 14.27
CA ASP A 43 1.38 -15.34 14.13
C ASP A 43 2.11 -14.90 12.85
N GLU A 44 1.38 -14.60 11.78
CA GLU A 44 1.92 -13.96 10.57
C GLU A 44 2.54 -12.59 10.88
N LEU A 45 1.82 -11.74 11.60
CA LEU A 45 2.30 -10.40 11.97
C LEU A 45 3.55 -10.49 12.86
N ILE A 46 3.48 -11.28 13.94
CA ILE A 46 4.59 -11.44 14.88
C ILE A 46 5.79 -12.09 14.21
N GLY A 47 5.56 -13.09 13.35
CA GLY A 47 6.60 -13.76 12.56
C GLY A 47 7.33 -12.80 11.61
N TYR A 48 6.59 -11.91 10.93
CA TYR A 48 7.19 -10.89 10.06
C TYR A 48 8.14 -9.94 10.83
N PHE A 49 7.79 -9.60 12.07
CA PHE A 49 8.60 -8.75 12.94
C PHE A 49 9.54 -9.53 13.88
N HIS A 50 9.81 -10.81 13.63
CA HIS A 50 10.68 -11.61 14.51
C HIS A 50 12.07 -10.97 14.69
N GLY A 51 12.47 -10.79 15.95
CA GLY A 51 13.74 -10.13 16.32
C GLY A 51 13.75 -8.62 16.13
N LYS A 52 12.60 -7.98 15.87
CA LYS A 52 12.46 -6.52 15.78
C LYS A 52 11.73 -5.99 17.03
N SER A 53 12.20 -4.86 17.54
CA SER A 53 11.59 -4.16 18.68
C SER A 53 10.67 -3.01 18.26
N ARG A 54 10.65 -2.67 16.97
CA ARG A 54 9.87 -1.57 16.40
C ARG A 54 9.11 -2.06 15.18
N ALA A 55 7.88 -1.60 15.06
CA ALA A 55 6.95 -1.86 13.98
C ALA A 55 6.18 -0.57 13.68
N TYR A 56 5.83 -0.37 12.41
CA TYR A 56 5.11 0.82 11.96
C TYR A 56 3.78 0.41 11.35
N GLY A 57 2.70 1.00 11.84
CA GLY A 57 1.36 0.88 11.27
C GLY A 57 1.03 2.10 10.43
N ILE A 58 0.58 1.89 9.19
CA ILE A 58 0.00 2.94 8.35
C ILE A 58 -1.52 2.84 8.48
N LEU A 59 -2.13 3.79 9.17
CA LEU A 59 -3.59 3.81 9.32
C LEU A 59 -4.20 4.45 8.08
N ILE A 60 -5.11 3.71 7.45
CA ILE A 60 -5.80 4.12 6.24
C ILE A 60 -7.11 4.79 6.65
N ASP A 61 -7.31 6.03 6.22
CA ASP A 61 -8.58 6.74 6.37
C ASP A 61 -9.64 6.13 5.43
N HIS A 62 -9.37 6.22 4.12
CA HIS A 62 -10.23 5.64 3.10
C HIS A 62 -9.44 5.15 1.88
N VAL A 63 -10.09 4.28 1.11
CA VAL A 63 -9.55 3.74 -0.15
C VAL A 63 -10.46 4.15 -1.30
N ARG A 64 -9.85 4.63 -2.37
CA ARG A 64 -10.49 4.82 -3.67
C ARG A 64 -10.07 3.67 -4.59
N VAL A 65 -11.01 2.79 -4.89
CA VAL A 65 -10.82 1.71 -5.87
C VAL A 65 -10.74 2.35 -7.25
N ALA A 66 -9.75 1.95 -8.05
CA ALA A 66 -9.57 2.50 -9.39
C ALA A 66 -10.77 2.15 -10.30
N ARG A 67 -11.15 3.08 -11.19
CA ARG A 67 -12.16 2.82 -12.23
C ARG A 67 -11.59 1.95 -13.35
N SER A 68 -10.29 2.04 -13.58
CA SER A 68 -9.52 1.15 -14.46
C SER A 68 -8.25 0.72 -13.74
N THR A 69 -7.94 -0.57 -13.75
CA THR A 69 -6.61 -1.04 -13.34
C THR A 69 -5.59 -0.75 -14.44
N VAL A 70 -4.32 -0.64 -14.06
CA VAL A 70 -3.24 -0.28 -15.00
C VAL A 70 -2.04 -1.20 -14.80
N ASP A 71 -1.50 -1.76 -15.88
CA ASP A 71 -0.19 -2.42 -15.82
C ASP A 71 0.86 -1.31 -15.71
N PRO A 72 1.61 -1.21 -14.59
CA PRO A 72 2.61 -0.16 -14.43
C PRO A 72 3.72 -0.22 -15.49
N LYS A 73 3.93 -1.36 -16.17
CA LYS A 73 4.87 -1.47 -17.29
C LYS A 73 4.44 -0.69 -18.53
N GLU A 74 3.14 -0.40 -18.68
CA GLU A 74 2.64 0.47 -19.75
C GLU A 74 2.98 1.94 -19.51
N LEU A 75 3.25 2.32 -18.25
CA LEU A 75 3.59 3.69 -17.86
C LEU A 75 5.08 3.87 -17.65
N PHE A 76 5.76 2.85 -17.14
CA PHE A 76 7.17 2.88 -16.79
C PHE A 76 7.87 1.63 -17.37
N ALA A 77 8.64 1.81 -18.44
CA ALA A 77 9.24 0.70 -19.19
C ALA A 77 10.11 -0.23 -18.31
N ASP A 78 10.83 0.34 -17.34
CA ASP A 78 11.70 -0.39 -16.40
C ASP A 78 11.03 -0.67 -15.05
N PHE A 79 9.70 -0.68 -14.98
CA PHE A 79 8.98 -0.91 -13.74
C PHE A 79 9.38 -2.23 -13.08
N ARG A 80 9.73 -2.14 -11.80
CA ARG A 80 9.91 -3.29 -10.91
C ARG A 80 9.07 -3.07 -9.66
N PRO A 81 8.29 -4.06 -9.20
CA PRO A 81 7.57 -3.95 -7.94
C PRO A 81 8.53 -3.56 -6.81
N PRO A 82 8.27 -2.48 -6.06
CA PRO A 82 9.14 -2.08 -4.97
C PRO A 82 9.06 -3.09 -3.83
N GLN A 83 10.19 -3.36 -3.16
CA GLN A 83 10.19 -4.17 -1.93
C GLN A 83 9.54 -3.44 -0.74
N SER A 84 9.61 -2.10 -0.76
CA SER A 84 8.98 -1.22 0.25
C SER A 84 7.99 -0.30 -0.46
N PHE A 85 8.42 0.91 -0.83
CA PHE A 85 7.64 1.85 -1.63
C PHE A 85 8.54 2.58 -2.63
N GLN A 86 7.92 3.19 -3.63
CA GLN A 86 8.58 4.05 -4.61
C GLN A 86 7.88 5.41 -4.61
N TYR A 87 8.68 6.48 -4.64
CA TYR A 87 8.15 7.83 -4.84
C TYR A 87 7.86 8.08 -6.31
N LEU A 88 6.75 8.75 -6.57
CA LEU A 88 6.43 9.30 -7.88
C LEU A 88 6.70 10.80 -7.86
N SER A 89 7.28 11.31 -8.93
CA SER A 89 7.29 12.73 -9.23
C SER A 89 5.84 13.25 -9.44
N PRO A 90 5.61 14.57 -9.36
CA PRO A 90 4.30 15.14 -9.62
C PRO A 90 3.71 14.76 -10.99
N ASP A 91 4.55 14.69 -12.03
CA ASP A 91 4.13 14.33 -13.38
C ASP A 91 3.73 12.85 -13.48
N GLU A 92 4.52 11.95 -12.90
CA GLU A 92 4.22 10.52 -12.84
C GLU A 92 2.95 10.26 -12.02
N PHE A 93 2.78 10.95 -10.91
CA PHE A 93 1.56 10.85 -10.10
C PHE A 93 0.33 11.29 -10.89
N SER A 94 0.41 12.43 -11.59
CA SER A 94 -0.68 12.94 -12.42
C SER A 94 -1.04 11.97 -13.55
N LEU A 95 -0.02 11.40 -14.22
CA LEU A 95 -0.20 10.37 -15.24
C LEU A 95 -0.93 9.13 -14.70
N VAL A 96 -0.47 8.59 -13.56
CA VAL A 96 -1.09 7.41 -12.94
C VAL A 96 -2.54 7.69 -12.54
N MET A 97 -2.81 8.84 -11.92
CA MET A 97 -4.17 9.22 -11.50
C MET A 97 -5.13 9.30 -12.69
N ALA A 98 -4.71 9.93 -13.79
CA ALA A 98 -5.52 10.02 -15.02
C ALA A 98 -5.84 8.64 -15.63
N ARG A 99 -4.94 7.66 -15.47
CA ARG A 99 -5.14 6.28 -15.95
C ARG A 99 -6.01 5.45 -15.02
N LEU A 100 -5.89 5.62 -13.70
CA LEU A 100 -6.71 4.91 -12.71
C LEU A 100 -8.16 5.42 -12.66
N PHE A 101 -8.36 6.72 -12.92
CA PHE A 101 -9.66 7.40 -12.83
C PHE A 101 -9.96 8.19 -14.11
N PRO A 102 -10.10 7.52 -15.28
CA PRO A 102 -10.39 8.22 -16.52
C PRO A 102 -11.71 8.99 -16.43
N GLY A 103 -11.70 10.22 -16.93
CA GLY A 103 -12.86 11.11 -16.96
C GLY A 103 -13.18 11.82 -15.65
N GLU A 104 -12.30 11.74 -14.65
CA GLU A 104 -12.19 12.71 -13.55
C GLU A 104 -11.10 13.74 -13.86
#